data_AF-A0A1I2DT01-F1
#
_entry.id   AF-A0A1I2DT01-F1
#
_cell.length_a   1.000
_cell.length_b   1.000
_cell.length_c   1.000
_cell.angle_alpha   90.00
_cell.angle_beta   90.00
_cell.angle_gamma   90.00
#
_symmetry.space_group_name_H-M   'P 1'
#
loop_
_entity.id
_entity.type
_entity.pdbx_description
1 polymer ?
#
loop_
_entity_poly.entity_id
_entity_poly.type
_entity_poly.pdbx_seq_one_letter_code
_entity_poly.pdbx_strand_id
1 'polypeptide(L)'
;MLVLSAYVGQAFATDRLTEREREVLAAMAEGLGNTAIAQRLVVTEGAEYKHIRSIFAKLDLPPDDRADRRVTAVLRYLDAAR
;
A
#
# COMPACT_ATOMS: atom_id res chain seq x y z
N MET A 1 14.74 -16.40 -16.64
CA MET A 1 14.58 -14.99 -17.07
C MET A 1 13.20 -14.39 -16.77
N LEU A 2 12.31 -15.05 -15.99
CA LEU A 2 10.97 -14.53 -15.64
C LEU A 2 10.92 -13.71 -14.34
N VAL A 3 11.90 -13.89 -13.44
CA VAL A 3 11.89 -13.26 -12.11
C VAL A 3 12.19 -11.75 -12.18
N LEU A 4 13.04 -11.33 -13.12
CA LEU A 4 13.42 -9.91 -13.27
C LEU A 4 12.23 -9.02 -13.68
N SER A 5 11.31 -9.53 -14.52
CA SER A 5 10.15 -8.75 -14.98
C SER A 5 9.14 -8.48 -13.87
N ALA A 6 8.97 -9.42 -12.93
CA ALA A 6 8.10 -9.23 -11.77
C ALA A 6 8.73 -8.25 -10.77
N TYR A 7 10.04 -8.35 -10.53
CA TYR A 7 10.75 -7.50 -9.58
C TYR A 7 10.75 -6.02 -10.03
N VAL A 8 11.07 -5.78 -11.30
CA VAL A 8 11.07 -4.43 -11.88
C VAL A 8 9.66 -3.82 -11.89
N GLY A 9 8.62 -4.63 -12.17
CA GLY A 9 7.24 -4.16 -12.15
C GLY A 9 6.72 -3.75 -10.76
N GLN A 10 7.24 -4.36 -9.69
CA GLN A 10 6.82 -4.08 -8.30
C GLN A 10 7.42 -2.78 -7.78
N ALA A 11 8.73 -2.55 -7.98
CA ALA A 11 9.40 -1.32 -7.57
C ALA A 11 8.76 -0.07 -8.21
N PHE A 12 8.48 -0.14 -9.52
CA PHE A 12 7.79 0.94 -10.23
C PHE A 12 6.33 1.16 -9.80
N ALA A 13 5.68 0.16 -9.19
CA ALA A 13 4.34 0.35 -8.64
C ALA A 13 4.37 1.21 -7.38
N THR A 14 5.40 1.05 -6.53
CA THR A 14 5.57 1.84 -5.30
C THR A 14 6.01 3.27 -5.59
N ASP A 15 6.79 3.49 -6.66
CA ASP A 15 7.19 4.84 -7.12
C ASP A 15 6.00 5.72 -7.54
N ARG A 16 4.88 5.11 -7.97
CA ARG A 16 3.64 5.84 -8.33
C ARG A 16 2.90 6.41 -7.11
N LEU A 17 3.29 6.02 -5.90
CA LEU A 17 2.68 6.48 -4.67
C LEU A 17 3.20 7.88 -4.31
N THR A 18 2.33 8.70 -3.75
CA THR A 18 2.69 9.95 -3.10
C THR A 18 3.38 9.66 -1.77
N GLU A 19 4.07 10.65 -1.21
CA GLU A 19 4.69 10.52 0.12
C GLU A 19 3.67 10.10 1.17
N ARG A 20 2.49 10.72 1.11
CA ARG A 20 1.42 10.42 2.05
C ARG A 20 0.90 8.99 1.94
N GLU A 21 0.83 8.45 0.73
CA GLU A 21 0.43 7.06 0.50
C GLU A 21 1.50 6.07 0.97
N ARG A 22 2.79 6.42 0.86
CA ARG A 22 3.88 5.63 1.44
C ARG A 22 3.82 5.62 2.97
N GLU A 23 3.57 6.75 3.61
CA GLU A 23 3.39 6.83 5.07
C GLU A 23 2.23 5.95 5.55
N VAL A 24 1.12 5.93 4.80
CA VAL A 24 -0.01 5.03 5.06
C VAL A 24 0.45 3.57 4.97
N LEU A 25 1.18 3.17 3.93
CA LEU A 25 1.71 1.80 3.80
C LEU A 25 2.70 1.43 4.89
N ALA A 26 3.58 2.35 5.30
CA ALA A 26 4.49 2.15 6.41
C ALA A 26 3.73 1.87 7.71
N ALA A 27 2.71 2.67 7.99
CA ALA A 27 1.85 2.48 9.15
C ALA A 27 1.06 1.14 9.08
N MET A 28 0.61 0.73 7.88
CA MET A 28 0.02 -0.61 7.69
C MET A 28 1.03 -1.74 7.93
N ALA A 29 2.27 -1.57 7.50
CA ALA A 29 3.35 -2.55 7.68
C ALA A 29 3.75 -2.69 9.16
N GLU A 30 3.61 -1.64 9.95
CA GLU A 30 3.70 -1.69 11.42
C GLU A 30 2.52 -2.44 12.08
N GLY A 31 1.50 -2.84 11.30
CA GLY A 31 0.32 -3.56 11.79
C GLY A 31 -0.79 -2.66 12.34
N LEU A 32 -0.71 -1.34 12.11
CA LEU A 32 -1.73 -0.41 12.59
C LEU A 32 -3.04 -0.59 11.82
N GLY A 33 -4.17 -0.53 12.53
CA GLY A 33 -5.51 -0.47 11.93
C GLY A 33 -5.90 0.93 11.47
N ASN A 34 -7.00 1.04 10.72
CA ASN A 34 -7.42 2.29 10.07
C ASN A 34 -7.54 3.50 11.01
N THR A 35 -8.20 3.34 12.15
CA THR A 35 -8.33 4.41 13.16
C THR A 35 -6.97 4.84 13.71
N ALA A 36 -6.07 3.90 13.96
CA ALA A 36 -4.72 4.19 14.44
C ALA A 36 -3.86 4.89 13.37
N ILE A 37 -4.01 4.50 12.10
CA ILE A 37 -3.38 5.18 10.96
C ILE A 37 -3.89 6.61 10.86
N ALA A 38 -5.21 6.81 10.89
CA ALA A 38 -5.81 8.14 10.81
C ALA A 38 -5.31 9.06 11.93
N GLN A 39 -5.24 8.56 13.16
CA GLN A 39 -4.69 9.27 14.32
C GLN A 39 -3.21 9.60 14.16
N ARG A 40 -2.37 8.62 13.82
CA ARG A 40 -0.93 8.79 13.64
C ARG A 40 -0.61 9.83 12.57
N LEU A 41 -1.36 9.79 11.49
CA LEU A 41 -1.19 10.67 10.36
C LEU A 41 -1.90 12.02 10.56
N VAL A 42 -2.72 12.18 11.61
CA VAL A 42 -3.50 13.42 11.86
C VAL A 42 -4.42 13.75 10.67
N VAL A 43 -5.17 12.74 10.23
CA VAL A 43 -6.18 12.86 9.16
C VAL A 43 -7.53 12.37 9.64
N THR A 44 -8.59 12.77 8.92
CA THR A 44 -9.91 12.21 9.14
C THR A 44 -9.97 10.77 8.66
N GLU A 45 -10.84 9.95 9.26
CA GLU A 45 -11.07 8.56 8.82
C GLU A 45 -11.47 8.50 7.33
N GLY A 46 -12.26 9.48 6.86
CA GLY A 46 -12.62 9.58 5.45
C GLY A 46 -11.43 9.87 4.52
N ALA A 47 -10.43 10.63 4.98
CA ALA A 47 -9.21 10.88 4.21
C ALA A 47 -8.31 9.64 4.19
N GLU A 48 -8.20 8.91 5.31
CA GLU A 48 -7.51 7.63 5.38
C GLU A 48 -8.10 6.62 4.38
N TYR A 49 -9.41 6.42 4.37
CA TYR A 49 -10.08 5.56 3.37
C TYR A 49 -9.77 5.95 1.91
N LYS A 50 -9.72 7.26 1.62
CA LYS A 50 -9.37 7.75 0.27
C LYS A 50 -7.94 7.41 -0.09
N HIS A 51 -6.98 7.57 0.83
CA HIS A 51 -5.60 7.18 0.60
C HIS A 51 -5.48 5.68 0.34
N ILE A 52 -6.13 4.83 1.15
CA ILE A 52 -6.11 3.37 0.96
C ILE A 52 -6.67 2.97 -0.41
N ARG A 53 -7.82 3.54 -0.79
CA ARG A 53 -8.42 3.25 -2.10
C ARG A 53 -7.52 3.69 -3.25
N SER A 54 -6.89 4.84 -3.13
CA SER A 54 -5.92 5.36 -4.11
C SER A 54 -4.70 4.45 -4.22
N ILE A 55 -4.16 3.97 -3.09
CA ILE A 55 -3.05 3.00 -3.05
C ILE A 55 -3.42 1.74 -3.81
N PHE A 56 -4.57 1.13 -3.53
CA PHE A 56 -4.98 -0.10 -4.22
C PHE A 56 -5.15 0.11 -5.72
N ALA A 57 -5.70 1.25 -6.14
CA ALA A 57 -5.79 1.56 -7.56
C ALA A 57 -4.39 1.71 -8.20
N LYS A 58 -3.47 2.42 -7.55
CA LYS A 58 -2.11 2.65 -8.06
C LYS A 58 -1.22 1.41 -8.06
N LEU A 59 -1.47 0.48 -7.15
CA LEU A 59 -0.79 -0.81 -7.10
C LEU A 59 -1.47 -1.87 -7.97
N ASP A 60 -2.50 -1.51 -8.74
CA ASP A 60 -3.24 -2.43 -9.59
C ASP A 60 -3.78 -3.65 -8.79
N LEU A 61 -4.38 -3.36 -7.63
CA LEU A 61 -4.97 -4.32 -6.69
C LEU A 61 -6.51 -4.28 -6.77
N PRO A 62 -7.12 -4.95 -7.77
CA PRO A 62 -8.57 -5.07 -7.84
C PRO A 62 -9.11 -5.88 -6.65
N PRO A 63 -10.38 -5.70 -6.27
CA PRO A 63 -11.03 -6.60 -5.30
C PRO A 63 -10.81 -8.06 -5.71
N ASP A 64 -10.37 -8.87 -4.75
CA ASP A 64 -10.11 -10.29 -4.93
C ASP A 64 -10.63 -11.01 -3.67
N ASP A 65 -11.38 -12.08 -3.86
CA ASP A 65 -11.92 -12.89 -2.77
C ASP A 65 -10.88 -13.89 -2.23
N ARG A 66 -9.78 -14.10 -2.96
CA ARG A 66 -8.72 -15.05 -2.61
C ARG A 66 -7.60 -14.44 -1.78
N ALA A 67 -7.40 -13.12 -1.87
CA ALA A 67 -6.29 -12.44 -1.23
C ALA A 67 -6.70 -11.08 -0.65
N ASP A 68 -6.25 -10.81 0.57
CA ASP A 68 -6.46 -9.49 1.17
C ASP A 68 -5.56 -8.46 0.47
N ARG A 69 -6.20 -7.43 -0.11
CA ARG A 69 -5.51 -6.33 -0.80
C ARG A 69 -4.57 -5.55 0.09
N ARG A 70 -4.92 -5.37 1.37
CA ARG A 70 -4.08 -4.67 2.35
C ARG A 70 -2.81 -5.48 2.59
N VAL A 71 -2.93 -6.78 2.84
CA VAL A 71 -1.79 -7.67 3.03
C VAL A 71 -0.92 -7.68 1.78
N THR A 72 -1.53 -7.79 0.60
CA THR A 72 -0.81 -7.76 -0.68
C THR A 72 -0.06 -6.44 -0.87
N ALA A 73 -0.68 -5.30 -0.55
CA ALA A 73 -0.06 -3.98 -0.65
C ALA A 73 1.14 -3.85 0.30
N VAL A 74 1.01 -4.31 1.55
CA VAL A 74 2.10 -4.31 2.53
C VAL A 74 3.26 -5.20 2.09
N LEU A 75 2.98 -6.40 1.58
CA LEU A 75 4.03 -7.30 1.10
C LEU A 75 4.80 -6.68 -0.07
N ARG A 76 4.11 -6.03 -1.02
CA ARG A 76 4.75 -5.31 -2.12
C ARG A 76 5.61 -4.15 -1.64
N TYR A 77 5.13 -3.40 -0.65
CA TYR A 77 5.89 -2.30 -0.03
C TYR A 77 7.19 -2.79 0.63
N LEU A 78 7.12 -3.88 1.40
CA LEU A 78 8.30 -4.45 2.08
C LEU A 78 9.32 -5.07 1.13
N ASP A 79 8.86 -5.64 0.01
CA ASP A 79 9.74 -6.18 -1.04
C ASP A 79 10.47 -5.06 -1.81
N ALA A 80 9.78 -3.94 -2.06
CA ALA A 80 10.38 -2.76 -2.69
C ALA A 80 11.37 -2.01 -1.77
N ALA A 81 11.23 -2.14 -0.44
CA ALA A 81 12.12 -1.53 0.54
C ALA A 81 13.39 -2.36 0.85
N ARG A 82 13.54 -3.53 0.20
CA ARG A 82 14.65 -4.46 0.40
C ARG A 82 15.85 -4.21 -0.51
#